data_AF-A0AB36BJY6-F1
#
_entry.id   AF-A0AB36BJY6-F1
#
_cell.length_a   1.000
_cell.length_b   1.000
_cell.length_c   1.000
_cell.angle_alpha   90.00
_cell.angle_beta   90.00
_cell.angle_gamma   90.00
#
_symmetry.space_group_name_H-M   'P 1'
#
loop_
_entity.id
_entity.type
_entity.pdbx_description
1 polymer ?
#
loop_
_entity_poly.entity_id
_entity_poly.type
_entity_poly.pdbx_seq_one_letter_code
_entity_poly.pdbx_strand_id
1 'polypeptide(L)'
;MKQLIIILNALNYIVIALLIIFNFNNLSEKGLDICRYFLFISCVLFIFSLIMYLITKKEFVLKNSFINLVNLIVIFPILLLIMI
;
A
#
# COMPACT_ATOMS: atom_id res chain seq x y z
N MET A 1 -16.29 9.99 0.07
CA MET A 1 -15.44 9.35 1.10
C MET A 1 -15.21 7.86 0.83
N LYS A 2 -16.23 7.00 0.86
CA LYS A 2 -16.04 5.54 0.65
C LYS A 2 -15.40 5.21 -0.71
N GLN A 3 -15.93 5.76 -1.81
CA GLN A 3 -15.37 5.56 -3.16
C GLN A 3 -13.92 6.08 -3.26
N LEU A 4 -13.64 7.27 -2.71
CA LEU A 4 -12.30 7.87 -2.68
C LEU A 4 -11.26 6.95 -2.03
N ILE A 5 -11.59 6.35 -0.89
CA ILE A 5 -10.71 5.42 -0.18
C ILE A 5 -10.44 4.16 -1.01
N ILE A 6 -11.48 3.60 -1.63
CA ILE A 6 -11.35 2.42 -2.49
C ILE A 6 -10.44 2.73 -3.69
N ILE A 7 -10.66 3.90 -4.33
CA ILE A 7 -9.86 4.36 -5.47
C ILE A 7 -8.39 4.55 -5.05
N LEU A 8 -8.13 5.14 -3.89
CA LEU A 8 -6.76 5.33 -3.37
C LEU A 8 -6.02 4.01 -3.16
N ASN A 9 -6.69 3.01 -2.56
CA ASN A 9 -6.08 1.69 -2.39
C ASN A 9 -5.86 1.00 -3.73
N ALA A 10 -6.85 1.03 -4.63
CA ALA A 10 -6.74 0.44 -5.96
C ALA A 10 -5.57 1.06 -6.74
N LEU A 11 -5.43 2.40 -6.70
CA LEU A 11 -4.31 3.11 -7.30
C LEU A 11 -2.97 2.67 -6.71
N ASN A 12 -2.86 2.48 -5.39
CA ASN A 12 -1.63 1.98 -4.77
C ASN A 12 -1.21 0.63 -5.40
N TYR A 13 -2.15 -0.32 -5.53
CA TYR A 13 -1.86 -1.61 -6.15
C TYR A 13 -1.52 -1.51 -7.64
N ILE A 14 -2.24 -0.67 -8.41
CA ILE A 14 -1.99 -0.47 -9.83
C ILE A 14 -0.59 0.13 -10.05
N VAL A 15 -0.20 1.13 -9.26
CA VAL A 15 1.12 1.76 -9.36
C VAL A 15 2.23 0.75 -9.07
N ILE A 16 2.07 -0.10 -8.05
CA ILE A 16 3.04 -1.17 -7.76
C ILE A 16 3.12 -2.14 -8.94
N ALA A 17 1.98 -2.63 -9.43
CA ALA A 17 1.96 -3.56 -10.55
C ALA A 17 2.67 -2.99 -11.77
N LEU A 18 2.43 -1.72 -12.09
CA LEU A 18 3.13 -1.02 -13.18
C LEU A 18 4.63 -0.91 -12.92
N LEU A 19 5.06 -0.53 -11.71
CA LEU A 19 6.48 -0.45 -11.36
C LEU A 19 7.20 -1.80 -11.51
N ILE A 20 6.55 -2.89 -11.11
CA ILE A 20 7.07 -4.25 -11.26
C ILE A 20 7.17 -4.62 -12.74
N ILE A 21 6.13 -4.38 -13.54
CA ILE A 21 6.11 -4.71 -14.98
C ILE A 21 7.19 -3.91 -15.73
N PHE A 22 7.29 -2.60 -15.49
CA PHE A 22 8.26 -1.75 -16.18
C PHE A 22 9.71 -2.04 -15.79
N ASN A 23 9.96 -2.55 -14.58
CA ASN A 23 11.30 -2.85 -14.10
C ASN A 23 11.57 -4.36 -14.01
N PHE A 24 10.76 -5.21 -14.67
CA PHE A 24 10.82 -6.67 -14.56
C PHE A 24 12.23 -7.23 -14.79
N ASN A 25 12.95 -6.70 -15.78
CA ASN A 25 14.30 -7.16 -16.12
C ASN A 25 15.40 -6.66 -15.16
N ASN A 26 15.10 -5.65 -14.32
CA ASN A 26 16.05 -5.06 -13.37
C ASN A 26 15.50 -5.14 -11.92
N LEU A 27 14.66 -6.14 -11.64
CA LEU A 27 14.03 -6.32 -10.33
C LEU A 27 15.06 -6.51 -9.22
N SER A 28 16.19 -7.15 -9.48
CA SER A 28 17.26 -7.32 -8.47
C SER A 28 17.92 -6.00 -8.07
N GLU A 29 18.02 -5.02 -8.98
CA GLU A 29 18.63 -3.72 -8.70
C GLU A 29 17.62 -2.71 -8.14
N LYS A 30 16.37 -2.74 -8.63
CA LYS A 30 15.34 -1.75 -8.29
C LYS A 30 14.26 -2.26 -7.33
N GLY A 31 14.24 -3.55 -7.03
CA GLY A 31 13.20 -4.19 -6.23
C GLY A 31 13.10 -3.64 -4.82
N LEU A 32 14.26 -3.32 -4.21
CA LEU A 32 14.34 -2.65 -2.90
C LEU A 32 13.69 -1.27 -2.91
N ASP A 33 13.89 -0.49 -3.98
CA ASP A 33 13.27 0.83 -4.11
C ASP A 33 11.75 0.72 -4.31
N ILE A 34 11.29 -0.24 -5.13
CA ILE A 34 9.85 -0.53 -5.29
C ILE A 34 9.24 -0.92 -3.94
N CYS A 35 9.91 -1.76 -3.15
CA CYS A 35 9.48 -2.14 -1.82
C CYS A 35 9.42 -0.93 -0.87
N ARG A 36 10.41 -0.04 -0.91
CA ARG A 36 10.43 1.21 -0.13
C ARG A 36 9.27 2.14 -0.50
N TYR A 37 8.99 2.31 -1.80
CA TYR A 37 7.86 3.09 -2.26
C TYR A 37 6.53 2.50 -1.74
N PHE A 38 6.37 1.18 -1.84
CA PHE A 38 5.16 0.52 -1.35
C PHE A 38 4.97 0.68 0.16
N LEU A 39 6.05 0.50 0.93
CA LEU A 39 6.03 0.67 2.38
C LEU A 39 5.64 2.11 2.74
N PHE A 40 6.26 3.10 2.10
CA PHE A 40 6.00 4.51 2.35
C PHE A 40 4.53 4.86 2.08
N ILE A 41 4.00 4.49 0.92
CA ILE A 41 2.61 4.78 0.56
C ILE A 41 1.64 4.05 1.50
N SER A 42 1.90 2.79 1.84
CA SER A 42 1.07 2.02 2.76
C SER A 42 1.04 2.63 4.17
N CYS A 43 2.19 3.12 4.66
CA CYS A 43 2.27 3.85 5.93
C CYS A 43 1.45 5.15 5.89
N VAL A 44 1.58 5.95 4.82
CA VAL A 44 0.83 7.20 4.65
C VAL A 44 -0.67 6.92 4.62
N LEU A 45 -1.11 5.94 3.84
CA LEU A 45 -2.52 5.54 3.75
C LEU A 45 -3.04 4.98 5.09
N PHE A 46 -2.21 4.24 5.83
CA PHE A 46 -2.57 3.74 7.16
C PHE A 46 -2.81 4.89 8.15
N ILE A 47 -1.84 5.80 8.29
CA ILE A 47 -1.95 6.97 9.18
C ILE A 47 -3.15 7.83 8.80
N PHE A 48 -3.31 8.13 7.51
CA PHE A 48 -4.44 8.91 7.02
C PHE A 48 -5.78 8.23 7.34
N SER A 49 -5.90 6.92 7.12
CA SER A 49 -7.11 6.18 7.45
C SER A 49 -7.42 6.15 8.95
N LEU A 50 -6.39 6.04 9.80
CA LEU A 50 -6.54 6.14 11.26
C LEU A 50 -7.05 7.50 11.70
N ILE A 51 -6.44 8.58 11.22
CA ILE A 51 -6.87 9.97 11.51
C ILE A 51 -8.32 10.16 11.07
N MET A 52 -8.65 9.74 9.84
CA MET A 52 -10.00 9.84 9.31
C MET A 52 -11.02 9.03 10.11
N TYR A 53 -10.63 7.87 10.64
CA TYR A 53 -11.48 7.09 11.53
C TYR A 53 -11.68 7.80 12.88
N LEU A 54 -10.64 8.38 13.46
CA LEU A 54 -10.76 9.11 14.73
C LEU A 54 -11.73 10.30 14.62
N ILE A 55 -11.72 11.01 13.48
CA ILE A 55 -12.60 12.14 13.21
C ILE A 55 -14.03 11.68 12.90
N THR A 56 -14.19 10.70 12.00
CA THR A 56 -15.53 10.36 11.47
C THR A 56 -16.23 9.23 12.22
N LYS A 57 -15.47 8.41 12.96
CA LYS A 57 -15.91 7.18 13.64
C LYS A 57 -16.65 6.18 12.74
N LYS A 58 -16.45 6.26 11.41
CA LYS A 58 -17.14 5.40 10.45
C LYS A 58 -16.41 4.06 10.30
N GLU A 59 -17.14 2.96 10.48
CA GLU A 59 -16.61 1.59 10.41
C GLU A 59 -15.88 1.27 9.09
N PHE A 60 -16.35 1.79 7.95
CA PHE A 60 -15.68 1.53 6.67
C PHE A 60 -14.27 2.12 6.62
N VAL A 61 -14.00 3.20 7.35
CA VAL A 61 -12.67 3.81 7.44
C VAL A 61 -11.76 2.94 8.31
N LEU A 62 -12.29 2.34 9.37
CA LEU A 62 -11.58 1.36 10.18
C LEU A 62 -11.22 0.10 9.39
N LYS A 63 -12.15 -0.41 8.57
CA LYS A 63 -11.85 -1.52 7.64
C LYS A 63 -10.71 -1.16 6.69
N ASN A 64 -10.64 0.09 6.24
CA ASN A 64 -9.55 0.56 5.41
C ASN A 64 -8.20 0.59 6.14
N SER A 65 -8.17 1.03 7.40
CA SER A 65 -6.93 0.99 8.18
C SER A 65 -6.43 -0.44 8.38
N PHE A 66 -7.34 -1.41 8.55
CA PHE A 66 -6.94 -2.83 8.59
C PHE A 66 -6.33 -3.32 7.28
N ILE A 67 -6.87 -2.93 6.12
CA ILE A 67 -6.28 -3.28 4.81
C ILE A 67 -4.84 -2.73 4.73
N ASN A 68 -4.65 -1.46 5.07
CA ASN A 68 -3.32 -0.84 5.02
C ASN A 68 -2.36 -1.46 6.05
N LEU A 69 -2.86 -1.94 7.19
CA LEU A 69 -2.07 -2.71 8.16
C LEU A 69 -1.63 -4.07 7.59
N VAL A 70 -2.53 -4.79 6.91
CA VAL A 70 -2.19 -6.03 6.20
C VAL A 70 -1.16 -5.77 5.11
N ASN A 71 -1.24 -4.64 4.41
CA ASN A 71 -0.24 -4.26 3.42
C ASN A 71 1.16 -4.14 4.03
N LEU A 72 1.26 -3.55 5.22
CA LEU A 72 2.53 -3.36 5.91
C LEU A 72 3.09 -4.66 6.51
N ILE A 73 2.24 -5.49 7.11
CA ILE A 73 2.68 -6.65 7.90
C ILE A 73 2.78 -7.92 7.04
N VAL A 74 1.97 -8.04 5.99
CA VAL A 74 1.86 -9.26 5.19
C VAL A 74 2.37 -9.03 3.78
N ILE A 75 1.83 -8.03 3.06
CA ILE A 75 2.18 -7.84 1.65
C ILE A 75 3.61 -7.35 1.50
N PHE A 76 4.05 -6.39 2.32
CA PHE A 76 5.41 -5.86 2.22
C PHE A 76 6.49 -6.93 2.43
N PRO A 77 6.45 -7.80 3.46
CA PRO A 77 7.43 -8.87 3.61
C PRO A 77 7.43 -9.86 2.45
N ILE A 78 6.25 -10.21 1.92
CA ILE A 78 6.14 -11.09 0.75
C ILE A 78 6.75 -10.41 -0.48
N LEU A 79 6.44 -9.13 -0.70
CA LEU A 79 6.98 -8.35 -1.80
C LEU A 79 8.51 -8.27 -1.70
N LEU A 80 9.03 -8.01 -0.49
CA LEU A 80 10.46 -7.94 -0.22
C LEU A 80 11.18 -9.26 -0.53
N LEU A 81 10.58 -10.40 -0.16
CA LEU A 81 11.11 -11.74 -0.45
C LEU A 81 11.10 -12.09 -1.95
N ILE A 82 10.16 -11.54 -2.72
CA ILE A 82 10.08 -11.78 -4.18
C ILE A 82 11.08 -10.90 -4.94
N MET A 83 11.40 -9.73 -4.39
CA MET A 83 12.16 -8.66 -5.05
C MET A 83 13.66 -8.68 -4.72
N ILE A 84 14.09 -9.46 -3.72
CA ILE A 84 15.48 -9.69 -3.31
C ILE A 84 15.90 -11.09 -3.75
#